data_AF-A0A284RI81-F1
#
_entry.id   AF-A0A284RI81-F1
#
_cell.length_a   1.000
_cell.length_b   1.000
_cell.length_c   1.000
_cell.angle_alpha   90.00
_cell.angle_beta   90.00
_cell.angle_gamma   90.00
#
_symmetry.space_group_name_H-M   'P 1'
#
loop_
_entity.id
_entity.type
_entity.pdbx_description
1 polymer ?
#
loop_
_entity_poly.entity_id
_entity_poly.type
_entity_poly.pdbx_seq_one_letter_code
_entity_poly.pdbx_strand_id
1 'polypeptide(L)'
;MIRFALLALLYLQNAQGSNIVLTNDDGWAVALVRAQNDALKAAGHNVGVNLLRVCRCHHKRSEQVVLSCPAENKSGTGSSSAPATVLASPCEFNTCPTGSPAEGFNASDPHLNYVNAFPVDSARYGIQTLAPQFFNGSAPDFVVSGPNVGNNLGTTVLNSGTV
;
A
#
# COMPACT_ATOMS: atom_id res chain seq x y z
N MET A 1 26.52 16.16 -42.89
CA MET A 1 26.66 15.37 -41.64
C MET A 1 25.76 15.93 -40.52
N ILE A 2 24.45 16.10 -40.77
CA ILE A 2 23.49 16.69 -39.80
C ILE A 2 22.28 15.75 -39.54
N ARG A 3 22.10 14.70 -40.35
CA ARG A 3 20.96 13.78 -40.24
C ARG A 3 21.07 12.75 -39.11
N PHE A 4 22.25 12.55 -38.53
CA PHE A 4 22.46 11.61 -37.43
C PHE A 4 22.22 12.21 -36.04
N ALA A 5 22.13 13.55 -35.92
CA ALA A 5 21.94 14.21 -34.62
C ALA A 5 20.47 14.20 -34.13
N LEU A 6 19.49 13.98 -35.02
CA LEU A 6 18.07 14.04 -34.66
C LEU A 6 17.49 12.74 -34.10
N LEU A 7 18.14 11.58 -34.31
CA LEU A 7 17.62 10.29 -33.80
C LEU A 7 17.99 9.99 -32.34
N ALA A 8 18.86 10.78 -31.71
CA ALA A 8 19.34 10.51 -30.35
C ALA A 8 18.44 11.09 -29.23
N LEU A 9 17.32 11.74 -29.56
CA LEU A 9 16.57 12.57 -28.59
C LEU A 9 15.24 11.99 -28.05
N LEU A 10 14.91 10.72 -28.28
CA LEU A 10 13.57 10.19 -27.91
C LEU A 10 13.52 8.93 -27.02
N TYR A 11 14.65 8.44 -26.49
CA TYR A 11 14.60 7.43 -25.43
C TYR A 11 14.49 8.09 -24.05
N LEU A 12 13.40 8.82 -23.82
CA LEU A 12 12.92 9.03 -22.44
C LEU A 12 12.30 7.69 -22.01
N GLN A 13 13.13 6.79 -21.48
CA GLN A 13 12.61 5.64 -20.76
C GLN A 13 11.79 6.18 -19.59
N ASN A 14 10.47 6.04 -19.69
CA ASN A 14 9.57 6.24 -18.57
C ASN A 14 9.84 5.09 -17.60
N ALA A 15 10.77 5.28 -16.67
CA ALA A 15 10.83 4.48 -15.46
C ALA A 15 9.56 4.81 -14.66
N GLN A 16 8.49 4.09 -14.96
CA GLN A 16 7.30 4.04 -14.11
C GLN A 16 7.72 3.22 -12.90
N GLY A 17 7.59 3.76 -11.69
CA GLY A 17 7.67 2.90 -10.52
C GLY A 17 6.50 1.91 -10.55
N SER A 18 6.59 0.84 -9.77
CA SER A 18 5.50 -0.13 -9.65
C SER A 18 4.42 0.36 -8.70
N ASN A 19 3.16 0.14 -9.10
CA ASN A 19 1.96 0.29 -8.29
C ASN A 19 1.90 -0.86 -7.27
N ILE A 20 1.91 -0.54 -5.99
CA ILE A 20 1.96 -1.50 -4.90
C ILE A 20 0.77 -1.29 -3.98
N VAL A 21 0.06 -2.39 -3.72
CA VAL A 21 -0.81 -2.49 -2.54
C VAL A 21 -0.01 -3.15 -1.42
N LEU A 22 0.07 -2.49 -0.28
CA LEU A 22 0.69 -3.01 0.94
C LEU A 22 -0.41 -3.42 1.92
N THR A 23 -0.33 -4.64 2.45
CA THR A 23 -1.24 -5.19 3.47
C THR A 23 -0.46 -5.88 4.59
N ASN A 24 -1.13 -6.31 5.65
CA ASN A 24 -0.63 -7.20 6.70
C ASN A 24 -1.83 -7.82 7.45
N ASP A 25 -1.56 -8.62 8.48
CA ASP A 25 -2.56 -9.06 9.46
C ASP A 25 -2.39 -8.46 10.86
N ASP A 26 -1.27 -7.81 11.17
CA ASP A 26 -1.08 -7.16 12.47
C ASP A 26 -1.96 -5.91 12.67
N GLY A 27 -2.37 -5.24 11.58
CA GLY A 27 -3.18 -4.04 11.62
C GLY A 27 -2.54 -2.80 11.00
N TRP A 28 -3.36 -1.84 10.58
CA TRP A 28 -2.97 -0.71 9.72
C TRP A 28 -2.07 0.33 10.40
N ALA A 29 -2.12 0.40 11.73
CA ALA A 29 -1.44 1.41 12.52
C ALA A 29 -0.11 0.89 13.12
N VAL A 30 0.21 -0.39 12.94
CA VAL A 30 1.40 -1.03 13.50
C VAL A 30 2.68 -0.48 12.88
N ALA A 31 3.64 -0.07 13.72
CA ALA A 31 4.87 0.60 13.28
C ALA A 31 5.65 -0.15 12.18
N LEU A 32 5.60 -1.48 12.14
CA LEU A 32 6.30 -2.27 11.12
C LEU A 32 5.74 -2.09 9.71
N VAL A 33 4.40 -2.17 9.53
CA VAL A 33 3.79 -1.94 8.21
C VAL A 33 3.93 -0.48 7.79
N ARG A 34 3.95 0.45 8.77
CA ARG A 34 4.25 1.87 8.54
C ARG A 34 5.68 2.08 8.03
N ALA A 35 6.66 1.44 8.67
CA ALA A 35 8.05 1.50 8.24
C ALA A 35 8.26 0.87 6.86
N GLN A 36 7.57 -0.24 6.55
CA GLN A 36 7.59 -0.85 5.23
C GLN A 36 6.98 0.07 4.16
N ASN A 37 5.85 0.70 4.46
CA ASN A 37 5.26 1.72 3.59
C ASN A 37 6.26 2.84 3.30
N ASP A 38 6.92 3.36 4.33
CA ASP A 38 7.88 4.45 4.18
C ASP A 38 9.12 4.01 3.39
N ALA A 39 9.59 2.77 3.59
CA ALA A 39 10.70 2.18 2.84
C ALA A 39 10.36 1.96 1.37
N LEU A 40 9.17 1.43 1.05
CA LEU A 40 8.69 1.28 -0.34
C LEU A 40 8.55 2.63 -1.03
N LYS A 41 7.95 3.60 -0.34
CA LYS A 41 7.86 4.99 -0.79
C LYS A 41 9.26 5.57 -1.04
N ALA A 42 10.23 5.35 -0.16
CA ALA A 42 11.60 5.85 -0.30
C ALA A 42 12.41 5.16 -1.42
N ALA A 43 12.16 3.87 -1.67
CA ALA A 43 12.90 3.03 -2.64
C ALA A 43 12.66 3.41 -4.12
N GLY A 44 11.89 4.46 -4.41
CA GLY A 44 11.69 4.93 -5.78
C GLY A 44 10.39 4.43 -6.44
N HIS A 45 9.52 3.72 -5.72
CA HIS A 45 8.09 3.68 -6.04
C HIS A 45 7.43 5.08 -5.96
N ASN A 46 8.20 6.09 -5.53
CA ASN A 46 7.83 7.49 -5.56
C ASN A 46 8.68 8.39 -6.49
N VAL A 47 9.60 7.86 -7.32
CA VAL A 47 10.46 8.75 -8.13
C VAL A 47 10.88 8.12 -9.46
N GLY A 48 10.40 8.74 -10.55
CA GLY A 48 11.16 8.83 -11.78
C GLY A 48 12.43 9.65 -11.54
N VAL A 49 13.57 8.97 -11.36
CA VAL A 49 14.89 9.60 -11.25
C VAL A 49 15.48 9.68 -12.65
N ASN A 50 15.34 10.84 -13.29
CA ASN A 50 16.30 11.23 -14.32
C ASN A 50 17.43 12.01 -13.66
N LEU A 51 18.63 11.57 -13.95
CA LEU A 51 19.90 12.00 -13.40
C LEU A 51 20.24 13.42 -13.88
N LEU A 52 19.81 14.49 -13.20
CA LEU A 52 20.61 15.73 -13.09
C LEU A 52 20.05 16.71 -12.05
N ARG A 53 20.99 17.33 -11.33
CA ARG A 53 20.80 18.56 -10.55
C ARG A 53 20.05 19.64 -11.33
N VAL A 54 19.53 20.58 -10.54
CA VAL A 54 19.10 21.96 -10.84
C VAL A 54 17.57 22.14 -10.76
N CYS A 55 17.16 22.73 -9.64
CA CYS A 55 15.98 23.57 -9.46
C CYS A 55 14.74 23.20 -10.28
N ARG A 56 13.84 22.40 -9.68
CA ARG A 56 12.42 22.53 -10.01
C ARG A 56 11.54 22.20 -8.82
N CYS A 57 11.08 23.25 -8.16
CA CYS A 57 9.78 23.26 -7.50
C CYS A 57 8.75 22.86 -8.59
N HIS A 58 7.86 21.91 -8.30
CA HIS A 58 6.87 21.27 -9.20
C HIS A 58 7.38 20.07 -10.03
N HIS A 59 7.27 18.87 -9.45
CA HIS A 59 6.37 17.79 -9.92
C HIS A 59 6.69 16.49 -9.12
N LYS A 60 6.26 16.43 -7.85
CA LYS A 60 6.25 15.16 -7.11
C LYS A 60 5.21 14.25 -7.76
N ARG A 61 5.61 13.14 -8.38
CA ARG A 61 4.75 11.96 -8.56
C ARG A 61 5.25 10.92 -7.58
N SER A 62 4.79 11.00 -6.33
CA SER A 62 5.29 10.24 -5.19
C SER A 62 4.20 9.37 -4.56
N GLU A 63 3.48 8.58 -5.37
CA GLU A 63 2.17 8.04 -4.97
C GLU A 63 1.85 6.61 -5.46
N GLN A 64 2.81 5.68 -5.53
CA GLN A 64 2.48 4.33 -6.02
C GLN A 64 2.29 3.27 -4.94
N VAL A 65 2.37 3.62 -3.67
CA VAL A 65 2.11 2.67 -2.57
C VAL A 65 0.82 3.07 -1.86
N VAL A 66 -0.16 2.15 -1.86
CA VAL A 66 -1.39 2.25 -1.10
C VAL A 66 -1.38 1.17 -0.03
N LEU A 67 -1.51 1.57 1.22
CA LEU A 67 -1.66 0.67 2.36
C LEU A 67 -3.15 0.40 2.57
N SER A 68 -3.51 -0.88 2.67
CA SER A 68 -4.86 -1.37 2.94
C SER A 68 -4.77 -2.56 3.90
N CYS A 69 -5.02 -2.30 5.18
CA CYS A 69 -4.78 -3.26 6.27
C CYS A 69 -6.01 -3.37 7.19
N PRO A 70 -6.11 -4.44 7.99
CA PRO A 70 -7.14 -4.55 9.02
C PRO A 70 -7.11 -3.37 10.02
N ALA A 71 -8.29 -2.96 10.49
CA ALA A 71 -8.42 -1.91 11.52
C ALA A 71 -7.86 -2.33 12.89
N GLU A 72 -7.80 -3.65 13.14
CA GLU A 72 -7.29 -4.29 14.34
C GLU A 72 -6.42 -5.50 13.97
N ASN A 73 -5.56 -5.97 14.88
CA ASN A 73 -4.86 -7.24 14.73
C ASN A 73 -5.80 -8.41 14.39
N LYS A 74 -5.48 -9.10 13.29
CA LYS A 74 -6.11 -10.33 12.78
C LYS A 74 -5.07 -11.43 12.52
N SER A 75 -3.96 -11.44 13.24
CA SER A 75 -3.00 -12.55 13.17
C SER A 75 -3.68 -13.87 13.55
N GLY A 76 -3.34 -14.96 12.86
CA GLY A 76 -3.91 -16.28 13.13
C GLY A 76 -5.28 -16.56 12.48
N THR A 77 -5.81 -15.64 11.66
CA THR A 77 -7.12 -15.83 11.02
C THR A 77 -7.09 -16.60 9.71
N GLY A 78 -5.90 -16.93 9.20
CA GLY A 78 -5.73 -17.55 7.88
C GLY A 78 -6.46 -16.78 6.78
N SER A 79 -7.06 -17.51 5.84
CA SER A 79 -7.87 -16.96 4.75
C SER A 79 -9.34 -16.68 5.11
N SER A 80 -9.65 -16.47 6.39
CA SER A 80 -11.02 -16.09 6.81
C SER A 80 -11.46 -14.80 6.13
N SER A 81 -12.74 -14.70 5.80
CA SER A 81 -13.33 -13.54 5.10
C SER A 81 -14.70 -13.22 5.68
N ALA A 82 -15.01 -11.92 5.79
CA ALA A 82 -16.32 -11.42 6.16
C ALA A 82 -16.53 -10.02 5.58
N PRO A 83 -17.79 -9.61 5.33
CA PRO A 83 -18.08 -8.23 4.94
C PRO A 83 -17.52 -7.25 5.98
N ALA A 84 -16.91 -6.16 5.52
CA ALA A 84 -16.48 -5.09 6.40
C ALA A 84 -17.71 -4.45 7.07
N THR A 85 -17.58 -4.13 8.35
CA THR A 85 -18.68 -3.59 9.16
C THR A 85 -18.25 -2.31 9.88
N VAL A 86 -19.20 -1.49 10.29
CA VAL A 86 -18.92 -0.32 11.14
C VAL A 86 -18.15 -0.74 12.39
N LEU A 87 -17.18 0.07 12.81
CA LEU A 87 -16.32 -0.23 13.95
C LEU A 87 -17.11 -0.32 15.26
N ALA A 88 -17.14 -1.52 15.85
CA ALA A 88 -17.72 -1.77 17.18
C ALA A 88 -16.75 -1.43 18.31
N SER A 89 -15.44 -1.48 18.03
CA SER A 89 -14.32 -1.08 18.87
C SER A 89 -13.50 -0.01 18.14
N PRO A 90 -12.69 0.81 18.84
CA PRO A 90 -11.77 1.72 18.16
C PRO A 90 -10.71 0.93 17.38
N CYS A 91 -10.17 1.53 16.31
CA CYS A 91 -8.99 0.98 15.64
C CYS A 91 -7.81 0.84 16.62
N GLU A 92 -6.82 0.05 16.24
CA GLU A 92 -5.55 -0.03 16.97
C GLU A 92 -4.98 1.33 17.35
N PHE A 93 -4.47 1.40 18.57
CA PHE A 93 -3.93 2.60 19.20
C PHE A 93 -4.90 3.80 19.22
N ASN A 94 -6.21 3.54 19.18
CA ASN A 94 -7.28 4.54 19.11
C ASN A 94 -7.14 5.49 17.90
N THR A 95 -6.60 4.98 16.79
CA THR A 95 -6.39 5.76 15.55
C THR A 95 -7.69 6.13 14.84
N CYS A 96 -8.78 5.43 15.15
CA CYS A 96 -10.14 5.78 14.77
C CYS A 96 -11.10 5.41 15.91
N PRO A 97 -12.17 6.19 16.17
CA PRO A 97 -13.12 5.92 17.25
C PRO A 97 -14.15 4.83 16.88
N THR A 98 -14.77 4.22 17.89
CA THR A 98 -15.98 3.40 17.73
C THR A 98 -17.05 4.16 16.94
N GLY A 99 -17.75 3.45 16.05
CA GLY A 99 -18.76 4.03 15.15
C GLY A 99 -18.19 4.58 13.84
N SER A 100 -16.87 4.53 13.65
CA SER A 100 -16.25 4.88 12.37
C SER A 100 -16.72 3.92 11.26
N PRO A 101 -16.74 4.38 9.98
CA PRO A 101 -17.19 3.55 8.86
C PRO A 101 -16.35 2.28 8.69
N ALA A 102 -16.90 1.31 7.96
CA ALA A 102 -16.27 0.00 7.73
C ALA A 102 -14.88 0.11 7.10
N GLU A 103 -14.69 1.08 6.22
CA GLU A 103 -13.40 1.45 5.64
C GLU A 103 -13.13 2.94 5.89
N GLY A 104 -11.87 3.30 6.03
CA GLY A 104 -11.48 4.69 6.20
C GLY A 104 -9.99 4.88 6.01
N PHE A 105 -9.53 6.11 6.20
CA PHE A 105 -8.15 6.48 5.87
C PHE A 105 -7.60 7.53 6.82
N ASN A 106 -6.28 7.66 6.84
CA ASN A 106 -5.61 8.74 7.55
C ASN A 106 -5.84 10.07 6.82
N ALA A 107 -6.51 11.02 7.46
CA ALA A 107 -6.82 12.32 6.87
C ALA A 107 -5.60 13.11 6.38
N SER A 108 -4.41 12.89 6.95
CA SER A 108 -3.17 13.55 6.54
C SER A 108 -2.45 12.85 5.37
N ASP A 109 -2.72 11.56 5.13
CA ASP A 109 -2.21 10.80 3.99
C ASP A 109 -3.24 9.74 3.56
N PRO A 110 -4.07 10.04 2.54
CA PRO A 110 -5.14 9.16 2.06
C PRO A 110 -4.69 7.82 1.49
N HIS A 111 -3.39 7.62 1.24
CA HIS A 111 -2.88 6.31 0.81
C HIS A 111 -2.83 5.29 1.96
N LEU A 112 -3.16 5.68 3.19
CA LEU A 112 -3.13 4.82 4.36
C LEU A 112 -4.54 4.49 4.80
N ASN A 113 -4.99 3.28 4.49
CA ASN A 113 -6.38 2.89 4.63
C ASN A 113 -6.51 1.71 5.61
N TYR A 114 -7.56 1.76 6.42
CA TYR A 114 -7.99 0.64 7.23
C TYR A 114 -9.25 0.01 6.62
N VAL A 115 -9.41 -1.29 6.87
CA VAL A 115 -10.62 -2.05 6.56
C VAL A 115 -11.01 -2.83 7.81
N ASN A 116 -12.21 -2.64 8.33
CA ASN A 116 -12.70 -3.37 9.50
C ASN A 116 -13.21 -4.77 9.10
N ALA A 117 -12.29 -5.60 8.62
CA ALA A 117 -12.50 -6.97 8.16
C ALA A 117 -11.22 -7.80 8.31
N PHE A 118 -11.15 -8.96 7.64
CA PHE A 118 -9.97 -9.84 7.68
C PHE A 118 -8.85 -9.38 6.72
N PRO A 119 -7.63 -9.93 6.84
CA PRO A 119 -6.50 -9.59 5.97
C PRO A 119 -6.78 -9.82 4.49
N VAL A 120 -7.48 -10.90 4.13
CA VAL A 120 -7.88 -11.19 2.74
C VAL A 120 -8.83 -10.12 2.19
N ASP A 121 -9.74 -9.61 3.03
CA ASP A 121 -10.70 -8.58 2.64
C ASP A 121 -10.00 -7.22 2.50
N SER A 122 -9.02 -6.94 3.38
CA SER A 122 -8.18 -5.74 3.31
C SER A 122 -7.35 -5.72 2.03
N ALA A 123 -6.74 -6.85 1.66
CA ALA A 123 -6.03 -7.00 0.40
C ALA A 123 -6.97 -6.85 -0.81
N ARG A 124 -8.14 -7.52 -0.76
CA ARG A 124 -9.16 -7.43 -1.82
C ARG A 124 -9.62 -5.99 -2.03
N TYR A 125 -9.93 -5.27 -0.96
CA TYR A 125 -10.34 -3.86 -1.00
C TYR A 125 -9.23 -2.97 -1.59
N GLY A 126 -7.99 -3.19 -1.16
CA GLY A 126 -6.81 -2.52 -1.71
C GLY A 126 -6.67 -2.71 -3.22
N ILE A 127 -6.81 -3.94 -3.72
CA ILE A 127 -6.67 -4.28 -5.14
C ILE A 127 -7.85 -3.78 -5.98
N GLN A 128 -9.08 -3.97 -5.50
CA GLN A 128 -10.29 -3.77 -6.32
C GLN A 128 -10.88 -2.38 -6.20
N THR A 129 -10.65 -1.69 -5.08
CA THR A 129 -11.25 -0.39 -4.80
C THR A 129 -10.22 0.72 -4.77
N LEU A 130 -9.17 0.57 -3.96
CA LEU A 130 -8.21 1.66 -3.74
C LEU A 130 -7.21 1.80 -4.89
N ALA A 131 -6.66 0.70 -5.40
CA ALA A 131 -5.70 0.74 -6.49
C ALA A 131 -6.23 1.47 -7.74
N PRO A 132 -7.45 1.21 -8.25
CA PRO A 132 -8.01 2.00 -9.35
C PRO A 132 -8.17 3.50 -9.02
N GLN A 133 -8.43 3.87 -7.76
CA GLN A 133 -8.56 5.27 -7.35
C GLN A 133 -7.21 6.01 -7.34
N PHE A 134 -6.16 5.36 -6.83
CA PHE A 134 -4.84 5.98 -6.68
C PHE A 134 -3.92 5.76 -7.89
N PHE A 135 -4.14 4.71 -8.68
CA PHE A 135 -3.28 4.34 -9.83
C PHE A 135 -3.93 4.65 -11.18
N ASN A 136 -4.76 5.70 -11.25
CA ASN A 136 -5.41 6.19 -12.48
C ASN A 136 -6.19 5.09 -13.23
N GLY A 137 -6.98 4.30 -12.50
CA GLY A 137 -7.76 3.19 -13.04
C GLY A 137 -6.99 1.89 -13.24
N SER A 138 -5.69 1.87 -12.92
CA SER A 138 -4.85 0.67 -13.07
C SER A 138 -4.96 -0.27 -11.87
N ALA A 139 -4.77 -1.56 -12.11
CA ALA A 139 -4.52 -2.54 -11.07
C ALA A 139 -3.11 -2.34 -10.45
N PRO A 140 -2.85 -2.86 -9.24
CA PRO A 140 -1.50 -2.90 -8.71
C PRO A 140 -0.62 -3.89 -9.50
N ASP A 141 0.65 -3.58 -9.63
CA ASP A 141 1.67 -4.49 -10.19
C ASP A 141 2.04 -5.57 -9.17
N PHE A 142 2.10 -5.19 -7.89
CA PHE A 142 2.42 -6.09 -6.79
C PHE A 142 1.51 -5.88 -5.58
N VAL A 143 1.25 -6.97 -4.87
CA VAL A 143 0.71 -6.94 -3.52
C VAL A 143 1.81 -7.43 -2.58
N VAL A 144 2.14 -6.62 -1.59
CA VAL A 144 3.12 -6.95 -0.56
C VAL A 144 2.35 -7.14 0.73
N SER A 145 2.52 -8.30 1.38
CA SER A 145 1.91 -8.60 2.67
C SER A 145 2.97 -8.69 3.76
N GLY A 146 2.82 -7.88 4.81
CA GLY A 146 3.75 -7.76 5.92
C GLY A 146 4.61 -6.49 5.86
N PRO A 147 5.74 -6.45 6.58
CA PRO A 147 6.28 -7.51 7.43
C PRO A 147 5.37 -7.79 8.63
N ASN A 148 5.28 -9.07 9.01
CA ASN A 148 4.51 -9.55 10.15
C ASN A 148 5.30 -9.44 11.46
N VAL A 149 4.63 -9.19 12.58
CA VAL A 149 5.20 -9.34 13.91
C VAL A 149 5.29 -10.83 14.25
N GLY A 150 6.45 -11.44 13.97
CA GLY A 150 6.72 -12.85 14.23
C GLY A 150 6.77 -13.72 12.98
N ASN A 151 7.09 -15.00 13.16
CA ASN A 151 7.42 -15.91 12.06
C ASN A 151 6.22 -16.74 11.58
N ASN A 152 6.01 -16.75 10.26
CA ASN A 152 5.07 -17.63 9.58
C ASN A 152 5.84 -18.78 8.92
N LEU A 153 6.11 -19.87 9.67
CA LEU A 153 6.95 -20.99 9.25
C LEU A 153 6.23 -22.34 9.47
N GLY A 154 6.39 -23.27 8.53
CA GLY A 154 5.81 -24.61 8.66
C GLY A 154 4.28 -24.59 8.62
N THR A 155 3.62 -25.37 9.46
CA THR A 155 2.15 -25.46 9.47
C THR A 155 1.45 -24.19 9.94
N THR A 156 2.16 -23.23 10.55
CA THR A 156 1.56 -21.94 10.97
C THR A 156 1.18 -21.06 9.79
N VAL A 157 1.75 -21.30 8.61
CA VAL A 157 1.39 -20.63 7.36
C VAL A 157 -0.11 -20.75 7.05
N LEU A 158 -0.72 -21.91 7.34
CA LEU A 158 -2.14 -22.14 7.04
C LEU A 158 -3.10 -21.25 7.83
N ASN A 159 -2.64 -20.75 8.98
CA ASN A 159 -3.41 -19.86 9.84
C ASN A 159 -2.89 -18.42 9.78
N SER A 160 -1.85 -18.14 8.98
CA SER A 160 -1.30 -16.79 8.86
C SER A 160 -2.26 -15.92 8.06
N GLY A 161 -2.60 -14.73 8.56
CA GLY A 161 -3.32 -13.76 7.75
C GLY A 161 -2.39 -12.99 6.82
N THR A 162 -1.08 -12.96 7.12
CA THR A 162 -0.05 -12.39 6.25
C THR A 162 0.19 -13.25 4.98
N VAL A 163 0.06 -14.58 5.05
CA VAL A 163 0.31 -15.49 3.91
C VAL A 163 -0.97 -15.83 3.15
#